data_AF-A0A953HH31-F1
#
_entry.id   AF-A0A953HH31-F1
#
_cell.length_a   1.000
_cell.length_b   1.000
_cell.length_c   1.000
_cell.angle_alpha   90.00
_cell.angle_beta   90.00
_cell.angle_gamma   90.00
#
_symmetry.space_group_name_H-M   'P 1'
#
loop_
_entity.id
_entity.type
_entity.pdbx_description
1 polymer ?
#
loop_
_entity_poly.entity_id
_entity_poly.type
_entity_poly.pdbx_seq_one_letter_code
_entity_poly.pdbx_strand_id
1 'polypeptide(L)'
;MIQQTAVQLKERRENTKFPMNLQLFEKKMKENEALTKKVEELDSLNVGLEVENLKADLSQVNIDDVSKENNNKWLKAIRKDPFINESAHILADMIDQKVAVTNEK
;
A
#
# COMPACT_ATOMS: atom_id res chain seq x y z
N MET A 1 2.20 -3.10 -9.97
CA MET A 1 2.89 -1.80 -9.76
C MET A 1 4.07 -1.91 -8.80
N ILE A 2 3.93 -2.55 -7.63
CA ILE A 2 5.07 -2.81 -6.70
C ILE A 2 6.22 -3.57 -7.39
N GLN A 3 5.91 -4.55 -8.26
CA GLN A 3 6.92 -5.25 -9.05
C GLN A 3 7.67 -4.35 -10.05
N GLN A 4 6.99 -3.37 -10.66
CA GLN A 4 7.65 -2.42 -11.58
C GLN A 4 8.60 -1.51 -10.82
N THR A 5 8.19 -0.99 -9.65
CA THR A 5 9.06 -0.20 -8.77
C THR A 5 10.25 -1.03 -8.26
N ALA A 6 10.03 -2.32 -7.92
CA ALA A 6 11.10 -3.23 -7.50
C ALA A 6 12.12 -3.52 -8.61
N VAL A 7 11.64 -3.74 -9.84
CA VAL A 7 12.51 -3.91 -11.02
C VAL A 7 13.31 -2.64 -11.29
N GLN A 8 12.68 -1.47 -11.24
CA GLN A 8 13.36 -0.19 -11.43
C GLN A 8 14.38 0.12 -10.32
N LEU A 9 14.10 -0.24 -9.08
CA LEU A 9 15.06 -0.11 -7.98
C LEU A 9 16.28 -1.01 -8.19
N LYS A 10 16.06 -2.23 -8.68
CA LYS A 10 17.14 -3.16 -9.05
C LYS A 10 17.97 -2.61 -10.21
N GLU A 11 17.32 -2.12 -11.26
CA GLU A 11 18.00 -1.49 -12.40
C GLU A 11 18.82 -0.27 -11.97
N ARG A 12 18.29 0.60 -11.09
CA ARG A 12 19.04 1.74 -10.52
C ARG A 12 20.23 1.30 -9.67
N ARG A 13 20.10 0.21 -8.91
CA ARG A 13 21.19 -0.36 -8.08
C ARG A 13 22.32 -0.94 -8.93
N GLU A 14 21.98 -1.55 -10.06
CA GLU A 14 22.94 -2.15 -10.99
C GLU A 14 23.55 -1.10 -11.95
N ASN A 15 22.90 0.07 -12.10
CA ASN A 15 23.39 1.16 -12.95
C ASN A 15 24.44 2.02 -12.23
N THR A 16 25.71 1.68 -12.42
CA THR A 16 26.87 2.49 -11.96
C THR A 16 27.34 3.53 -12.99
N LYS A 17 26.69 3.60 -14.17
CA LYS A 17 27.10 4.49 -15.27
C LYS A 17 26.16 5.69 -15.40
N PHE A 18 26.74 6.88 -15.34
CA PHE A 18 26.01 8.14 -15.54
C PHE A 18 26.47 8.83 -16.82
N PRO A 19 25.55 9.37 -17.63
CA PRO A 19 25.92 10.15 -18.80
C PRO A 19 26.62 11.43 -18.37
N MET A 20 27.82 11.68 -18.91
CA MET A 20 28.60 12.89 -18.62
C MET A 20 28.17 14.10 -19.48
N ASN A 21 27.14 13.92 -20.33
CA ASN A 21 26.53 14.99 -21.10
C ASN A 21 25.38 15.61 -20.28
N LEU A 22 25.44 16.94 -20.11
CA LEU A 22 24.50 17.72 -19.31
C LEU A 22 23.03 17.57 -19.78
N GLN A 23 22.77 17.61 -21.09
CA GLN A 23 21.41 17.47 -21.63
C GLN A 23 20.82 16.07 -21.38
N LEU A 24 21.65 15.03 -21.50
CA LEU A 24 21.23 13.66 -21.21
C LEU A 24 20.97 13.44 -19.71
N PHE A 25 21.76 14.09 -18.85
CA PHE A 25 21.55 14.04 -17.41
C PHE A 25 20.25 14.75 -16.99
N GLU A 26 19.99 15.95 -17.51
CA GLU A 26 18.75 16.69 -17.25
C GLU A 26 17.51 15.92 -17.70
N LYS A 27 17.57 15.26 -18.87
CA LYS A 27 16.48 14.42 -19.36
C LYS A 27 16.21 13.24 -18.40
N LYS A 28 17.28 12.55 -17.95
CA LYS A 28 17.18 11.44 -17.00
C LYS A 28 16.61 11.89 -15.64
N MET A 29 16.95 13.09 -15.18
CA MET A 29 16.37 13.66 -13.96
C MET A 29 14.88 13.96 -14.12
N LYS A 30 14.47 14.60 -15.22
CA LYS A 30 13.05 14.87 -15.49
C LYS A 30 12.21 13.60 -15.62
N GLU A 31 12.75 12.56 -16.27
CA GLU A 31 12.09 11.26 -16.36
C GLU A 31 11.93 10.61 -14.98
N ASN A 32 12.96 10.67 -14.12
CA ASN A 32 12.86 10.17 -12.75
C ASN A 32 11.84 10.96 -11.91
N GLU A 33 11.82 12.29 -11.99
CA GLU A 33 10.83 13.12 -11.29
C GLU A 33 9.40 12.83 -11.75
N ALA A 34 9.17 12.71 -13.06
CA ALA A 34 7.86 12.36 -13.60
C ALA A 34 7.40 10.97 -13.13
N LEU A 35 8.33 10.04 -12.98
CA LEU A 35 8.04 8.69 -12.53
C LEU A 35 7.75 8.64 -11.02
N THR A 36 8.50 9.39 -10.21
CA THR A 36 8.20 9.58 -8.78
C THR A 36 6.83 10.20 -8.58
N LYS A 37 6.49 11.26 -9.31
CA LYS A 37 5.17 11.91 -9.22
C LYS A 37 4.02 10.95 -9.56
N LYS A 38 4.17 10.13 -10.60
CA LYS A 38 3.16 9.11 -10.92
C LYS A 38 2.97 8.09 -9.79
N VAL A 39 4.04 7.69 -9.12
CA VAL A 39 3.95 6.76 -7.98
C VAL A 39 3.26 7.44 -6.78
N GLU A 40 3.58 8.70 -6.50
CA GLU A 40 2.92 9.48 -5.43
C GLU A 40 1.43 9.71 -5.69
N GLU A 41 1.04 9.99 -6.94
CA GLU A 41 -0.37 10.10 -7.36
C GLU A 41 -1.12 8.78 -7.18
N LEU A 42 -0.45 7.64 -7.40
CA LEU A 42 -1.03 6.31 -7.23
C LEU A 42 -1.15 5.90 -5.75
N ASP A 43 -0.22 6.31 -4.89
CA ASP A 43 -0.36 6.13 -3.42
C ASP A 43 -1.51 6.99 -2.85
N SER A 44 -1.91 8.05 -3.56
CA SER A 44 -3.06 8.88 -3.18
C SER A 44 -4.42 8.25 -3.55
N LEU A 45 -4.44 7.26 -4.46
CA LEU A 45 -5.59 6.39 -4.72
C LEU A 45 -5.76 5.42 -3.55
N ASN A 46 -6.23 5.97 -2.43
CA ASN A 46 -6.66 5.26 -1.24
C ASN A 46 -7.60 4.10 -1.64
N VAL A 47 -7.07 2.89 -1.70
CA VAL A 47 -7.86 1.67 -1.65
C VAL A 47 -8.34 1.55 -0.21
N GLY A 48 -9.37 2.33 0.11
CA GLY A 48 -9.82 2.53 1.48
C GLY A 48 -10.49 1.28 2.01
N LEU A 49 -9.71 0.42 2.66
CA LEU A 49 -10.24 -0.66 3.47
C LEU A 49 -11.12 -0.06 4.57
N GLU A 50 -12.36 -0.48 4.72
CA GLU A 50 -13.19 -0.08 5.84
C GLU A 50 -12.72 -0.83 7.10
N VAL A 51 -12.01 -0.11 7.97
CA VAL A 51 -11.49 -0.65 9.24
C VAL A 51 -12.16 0.07 10.39
N GLU A 52 -12.80 -0.69 11.27
CA GLU A 52 -13.45 -0.22 12.49
C GLU A 52 -12.96 -1.01 13.70
N ASN A 53 -13.00 -0.36 14.86
CA ASN A 53 -12.66 -1.03 16.11
C ASN A 53 -13.77 -1.97 16.57
N LEU A 54 -13.36 -3.10 17.16
CA LEU A 54 -14.30 -4.00 17.80
C LEU A 54 -14.96 -3.32 19.01
N LYS A 55 -16.27 -3.54 19.17
CA LYS A 55 -17.06 -2.92 20.25
C LYS A 55 -16.53 -3.22 21.66
N ALA A 56 -15.93 -4.39 21.85
CA ALA A 56 -15.34 -4.81 23.13
C ALA A 56 -14.12 -3.94 23.52
N ASP A 57 -13.29 -3.58 22.53
CA ASP A 57 -12.01 -2.89 22.75
C ASP A 57 -12.18 -1.37 22.87
N LEU A 58 -13.36 -0.84 22.51
CA LEU A 58 -13.67 0.58 22.65
C LEU A 58 -13.55 1.09 24.09
N SER A 59 -13.81 0.22 25.07
CA SER A 59 -13.68 0.56 26.49
C SER A 59 -12.23 0.85 26.88
N GLN A 60 -11.27 0.13 26.28
CA GLN A 60 -9.84 0.27 26.54
C GLN A 60 -9.20 1.37 25.68
N VAL A 61 -9.66 1.53 24.43
CA VAL A 61 -9.18 2.57 23.52
C VAL A 61 -9.58 3.98 23.99
N ASN A 62 -10.74 4.12 24.64
CA ASN A 62 -11.25 5.42 25.06
C ASN A 62 -10.82 5.87 26.47
N ILE A 63 -9.92 5.13 27.13
CA ILE A 63 -9.48 5.40 28.51
C ILE A 63 -8.79 6.76 28.63
N ASP A 64 -7.88 7.08 27.70
CA ASP A 64 -7.14 8.34 27.68
C ASP A 64 -6.98 8.89 26.25
N ASP A 65 -6.67 10.17 26.13
CA ASP A 65 -6.57 10.83 24.82
C ASP A 65 -5.36 10.33 24.02
N VAL A 66 -4.31 9.87 24.70
CA VAL A 66 -3.13 9.27 24.08
C VAL A 66 -3.49 7.93 23.40
N SER A 67 -4.25 7.06 24.06
CA SER A 67 -4.67 5.78 23.48
C SER A 67 -5.63 5.98 22.30
N LYS A 68 -6.53 6.98 22.38
CA LYS A 68 -7.38 7.35 21.24
C LYS A 68 -6.56 7.83 20.05
N GLU A 69 -5.57 8.69 20.27
CA GLU A 69 -4.72 9.20 19.19
C GLU A 69 -3.89 8.08 18.55
N ASN A 70 -3.31 7.19 19.36
CA ASN A 70 -2.55 6.03 18.88
C ASN A 70 -3.44 5.08 18.06
N ASN A 71 -4.65 4.80 18.55
CA ASN A 71 -5.61 3.99 17.81
C ASN A 71 -6.00 4.62 16.47
N ASN A 72 -6.24 5.94 16.44
CA ASN A 72 -6.54 6.66 15.20
C ASN A 72 -5.37 6.62 14.20
N LYS A 73 -4.12 6.72 14.68
CA LYS A 73 -2.92 6.58 13.83
C LYS A 73 -2.81 5.16 13.28
N TRP A 74 -3.04 4.16 14.12
CA TRP A 74 -3.00 2.75 13.73
C TRP A 74 -4.07 2.41 12.69
N LEU A 75 -5.33 2.82 12.91
CA LEU A 75 -6.40 2.66 11.93
C LEU A 75 -6.07 3.31 10.60
N LYS A 76 -5.55 4.55 10.61
CA LYS A 76 -5.12 5.24 9.38
C LYS A 76 -4.00 4.51 8.65
N ALA A 77 -3.09 3.86 9.38
CA ALA A 77 -2.00 3.08 8.78
C ALA A 77 -2.54 1.80 8.11
N ILE A 78 -3.42 1.06 8.79
CA ILE A 78 -4.01 -0.18 8.24
C ILE A 78 -4.85 0.11 7.00
N ARG A 79 -5.64 1.19 7.01
CA ARG A 79 -6.48 1.56 5.85
C ARG A 79 -5.70 1.82 4.58
N LYS A 80 -4.39 2.10 4.68
CA LYS A 80 -3.51 2.39 3.55
C LYS A 80 -2.63 1.20 3.19
N ASP A 81 -2.70 0.08 3.91
CA ASP A 81 -1.83 -1.07 3.68
C ASP A 81 -2.36 -1.93 2.50
N PRO A 82 -1.66 -1.94 1.35
CA PRO A 82 -2.09 -2.70 0.19
C PRO A 82 -1.99 -4.21 0.40
N PHE A 83 -1.10 -4.69 1.28
CA PHE A 83 -0.94 -6.12 1.53
C PHE A 83 -2.06 -6.67 2.39
N ILE A 84 -2.51 -5.90 3.38
CA ILE A 84 -3.67 -6.27 4.20
C ILE A 84 -4.92 -6.30 3.33
N ASN A 85 -5.10 -5.32 2.45
CA ASN A 85 -6.24 -5.29 1.53
C ASN A 85 -6.26 -6.51 0.59
N GLU A 86 -5.13 -6.83 -0.05
CA GLU A 86 -5.03 -8.00 -0.92
C GLU A 86 -5.26 -9.31 -0.15
N SER A 87 -4.69 -9.42 1.06
CA SER A 87 -4.89 -10.60 1.91
C SER A 87 -6.36 -10.78 2.29
N ALA A 88 -7.08 -9.69 2.59
CA ALA A 88 -8.51 -9.73 2.86
C ALA A 88 -9.32 -10.21 1.65
N HIS A 89 -8.98 -9.76 0.44
CA HIS A 89 -9.61 -10.23 -0.79
C HIS A 89 -9.33 -11.72 -1.05
N ILE A 90 -8.08 -12.19 -0.89
CA ILE A 90 -7.74 -13.61 -1.01
C ILE A 90 -8.55 -14.46 -0.03
N LEU A 91 -8.68 -13.99 1.22
CA LEU A 91 -9.49 -14.69 2.23
C LEU A 91 -10.98 -14.73 1.86
N ALA A 92 -11.53 -13.64 1.31
CA ALA A 92 -12.91 -13.60 0.83
C ALA A 92 -13.12 -14.61 -0.32
N ASP A 93 -12.21 -14.63 -1.29
CA ASP A 93 -12.26 -15.58 -2.41
C ASP A 93 -12.20 -17.04 -1.93
N MET A 94 -11.37 -17.33 -0.91
CA MET A 94 -11.29 -18.67 -0.30
C MET A 94 -12.58 -19.08 0.43
N ILE A 95 -13.25 -18.13 1.08
CA ILE A 95 -14.54 -18.37 1.74
C ILE A 95 -15.61 -18.65 0.69
N ASP A 96 -15.70 -17.84 -0.36
CA ASP A 96 -16.67 -18.00 -1.44
C ASP A 96 -16.49 -19.32 -2.20
N GLN A 97 -15.24 -19.74 -2.47
CA GLN A 97 -14.96 -21.06 -3.04
C GLN A 97 -15.41 -22.21 -2.13
N LYS A 98 -15.24 -22.09 -0.81
CA LYS A 98 -15.76 -23.09 0.14
C LYS A 98 -17.28 -23.17 0.11
N VAL A 99 -17.97 -22.02 0.04
CA VAL A 99 -19.44 -21.97 -0.01
C VAL A 99 -19.97 -22.62 -1.29
N ALA A 100 -19.34 -22.38 -2.45
CA ALA A 100 -19.71 -23.03 -3.70
C ALA A 100 -19.62 -24.58 -3.62
N VAL A 101 -18.59 -25.11 -2.96
CA VAL A 101 -18.42 -26.57 -2.79
C VAL A 101 -19.42 -27.18 -1.78
N THR A 102 -19.97 -26.38 -0.88
CA THR A 102 -20.92 -26.88 0.14
C THR A 102 -22.37 -26.88 -0.34
N ASN A 103 -22.71 -26.06 -1.35
CA ASN A 103 -24.05 -25.98 -1.93
C ASN A 103 -24.31 -27.01 -3.05
N GLU A 104 -23.31 -27.81 -3.43
CA GLU A 104 -23.44 -28.90 -4.43
C GLU A 104 -23.52 -30.31 -3.80
N LYS A 105 -23.86 -30.41 -2.51
CA LYS A 105 -24.17 -31.69 -1.84
C LYS A 105 -25.52 -31.64 -1.16
#